data_AF-A0A959P825-F1
#
_entry.id   AF-A0A959P825-F1
#
_cell.length_a   1.000
_cell.length_b   1.000
_cell.length_c   1.000
_cell.angle_alpha   90.00
_cell.angle_beta   90.00
_cell.angle_gamma   90.00
#
_symmetry.space_group_name_H-M   'P 1'
#
loop_
_entity.id
_entity.type
_entity.pdbx_description
1 polymer ?
#
loop_
_entity_poly.entity_id
_entity_poly.type
_entity_poly.pdbx_seq_one_letter_code
_entity_poly.pdbx_strand_id
1 'polypeptide(L)'
;WLKNNFIKTDNHHNEELNNRIEFIKSGNTIDENEFEDIIDYVLGEEDNSLRNLCLLDSRTNRSYKNDSFKEKRKKIIEIEIKGTFIPICTKNVFMKYYSANVKDIEVWNENDRTSYFEKIQKIINQYLPQMTLAENE
;
A
#
# COMPACT_ATOMS: atom_id res chain seq x y z
N TRP A 1 9.00 -15.83 2.75
CA TRP A 1 8.21 -14.59 2.79
C TRP A 1 8.64 -13.62 1.68
N LEU A 2 9.90 -13.18 1.62
CA LEU A 2 10.42 -12.24 0.60
C LEU A 2 10.08 -12.59 -0.86
N LYS A 3 10.10 -13.88 -1.24
CA LYS A 3 9.73 -14.34 -2.59
C LYS A 3 8.35 -13.84 -3.07
N ASN A 4 7.40 -13.74 -2.16
CA ASN A 4 6.02 -13.36 -2.48
C ASN A 4 5.73 -11.90 -2.12
N ASN A 5 6.55 -11.30 -1.26
CA ASN A 5 6.25 -10.02 -0.64
C ASN A 5 7.20 -8.87 -0.99
N PHE A 6 8.30 -9.15 -1.71
CA PHE A 6 9.21 -8.13 -2.21
C PHE A 6 9.25 -8.10 -3.73
N ILE A 7 8.97 -6.93 -4.29
CA ILE A 7 9.10 -6.62 -5.72
C ILE A 7 10.03 -5.42 -5.83
N LYS A 8 11.14 -5.59 -6.55
CA LYS A 8 12.06 -4.48 -6.83
C LYS A 8 11.34 -3.46 -7.70
N THR A 9 11.31 -2.22 -7.24
CA THR A 9 10.79 -1.07 -7.98
C THR A 9 11.90 -0.05 -8.22
N ASP A 10 11.60 1.00 -8.97
CA ASP A 10 12.54 2.10 -9.21
C ASP A 10 13.03 2.74 -7.91
N ASN A 11 12.26 2.73 -6.82
CA ASN A 11 12.67 3.30 -5.53
C ASN A 11 13.75 2.48 -4.79
N HIS A 12 14.08 1.27 -5.27
CA HIS A 12 15.02 0.36 -4.63
C HIS A 12 16.42 0.49 -5.25
N HIS A 13 17.13 1.56 -4.89
CA HIS A 13 18.42 1.92 -5.50
C HIS A 13 19.66 1.28 -4.86
N ASN A 14 19.56 0.74 -3.64
CA ASN A 14 20.69 0.12 -2.95
C ASN A 14 21.03 -1.24 -3.58
N GLU A 15 22.07 -1.30 -4.41
CA GLU A 15 22.48 -2.53 -5.09
C GLU A 15 22.93 -3.64 -4.14
N GLU A 16 23.60 -3.28 -3.04
CA GLU A 16 24.06 -4.25 -2.04
C GLU A 16 22.88 -4.97 -1.39
N LEU A 17 21.89 -4.21 -0.89
CA LEU A 17 20.68 -4.78 -0.28
C LEU A 17 19.86 -5.57 -1.30
N ASN A 18 19.74 -5.09 -2.54
CA ASN A 18 19.07 -5.84 -3.61
C ASN A 18 19.74 -7.19 -3.88
N ASN A 19 21.08 -7.23 -3.96
CA ASN A 19 21.83 -8.47 -4.17
C ASN A 19 21.65 -9.43 -2.99
N ARG A 20 21.66 -8.91 -1.75
CA ARG A 20 21.39 -9.72 -0.55
C ARG A 20 19.99 -10.31 -0.54
N ILE A 21 18.97 -9.55 -0.96
CA ILE A 21 17.60 -10.06 -1.08
C ILE A 21 17.53 -11.22 -2.08
N GLU A 22 18.18 -11.11 -3.24
CA GLU A 22 18.22 -12.19 -4.22
C GLU A 22 19.00 -13.42 -3.71
N PHE A 23 20.08 -13.19 -2.94
CA PHE A 23 20.80 -14.25 -2.24
C PHE A 23 19.89 -15.02 -1.26
N ILE A 24 19.07 -14.32 -0.46
CA ILE A 24 18.09 -14.95 0.45
C ILE A 24 16.99 -15.67 -0.33
N LYS A 25 16.49 -15.07 -1.42
CA LYS A 25 15.47 -15.71 -2.29
C LYS A 25 15.99 -17.02 -2.90
N SER A 26 17.28 -17.17 -3.16
CA SER A 26 17.85 -18.44 -3.64
C SER A 26 17.95 -19.54 -2.57
N GLY A 27 17.60 -19.24 -1.31
CA GLY A 27 17.50 -20.22 -0.23
C GLY A 27 18.66 -20.19 0.77
N ASN A 28 19.54 -19.19 0.66
CA ASN A 28 20.64 -19.00 1.59
C ASN A 28 20.19 -18.30 2.88
N THR A 29 20.94 -18.51 3.96
CA THR A 29 20.71 -17.91 5.28
C THR A 29 21.58 -16.67 5.49
N ILE A 30 21.11 -15.75 6.32
CA ILE A 30 21.81 -14.53 6.73
C ILE A 30 21.91 -14.44 8.26
N ASP A 31 22.77 -13.57 8.76
CA ASP A 31 22.87 -13.24 10.19
C ASP A 31 21.62 -12.46 10.67
N GLU A 32 21.34 -12.51 11.96
CA GLU A 32 20.18 -11.83 12.57
C GLU A 32 20.29 -10.30 12.45
N ASN A 33 21.49 -9.72 12.56
CA ASN A 33 21.65 -8.26 12.42
C ASN A 33 21.42 -7.79 10.99
N GLU A 34 21.74 -8.63 9.99
CA GLU A 34 21.49 -8.33 8.58
C GLU A 34 20.00 -8.42 8.21
N PHE A 35 19.20 -9.10 9.03
CA PHE A 35 17.77 -9.27 8.78
C PHE A 35 17.00 -7.96 8.98
N GLU A 36 17.32 -7.20 10.03
CA GLU A 36 16.63 -5.93 10.33
C GLU A 36 16.83 -4.91 9.21
N ASP A 37 18.06 -4.72 8.74
CA ASP A 37 18.36 -3.82 7.61
C ASP A 37 17.56 -4.16 6.34
N ILE A 38 17.37 -5.46 6.08
CA ILE A 38 16.60 -5.93 4.92
C ILE A 38 15.12 -5.71 5.14
N ILE A 39 14.61 -5.93 6.35
CA ILE A 39 13.19 -5.69 6.67
C ILE A 39 12.85 -4.22 6.51
N ASP A 40 13.66 -3.32 7.06
CA ASP A 40 13.47 -1.88 6.92
C ASP A 40 13.53 -1.45 5.45
N TYR A 41 14.47 -2.00 4.68
CA TYR A 41 14.59 -1.72 3.25
C TYR A 41 13.39 -2.23 2.42
N VAL A 42 12.81 -3.37 2.81
CA VAL A 42 11.70 -4.02 2.09
C VAL A 42 10.35 -3.42 2.44
N LEU A 43 10.11 -3.14 3.72
CA LEU A 43 8.84 -2.60 4.21
C LEU A 43 8.77 -1.08 4.07
N GLY A 44 9.92 -0.41 4.13
CA GLY A 44 10.01 1.03 4.23
C GLY A 44 9.44 1.55 5.55
N GLU A 45 9.29 2.87 5.63
CA GLU A 45 8.71 3.52 6.81
C GLU A 45 7.22 3.24 6.95
N GLU A 46 6.77 3.06 8.21
CA GLU A 46 5.35 2.94 8.51
C GLU A 46 4.58 4.22 8.18
N ASP A 47 3.46 4.07 7.47
CA ASP A 47 2.57 5.17 7.13
C ASP A 47 1.22 5.00 7.81
N ASN A 48 1.02 5.78 8.88
CA ASN A 48 -0.21 5.78 9.67
C ASN A 48 -1.22 6.87 9.22
N SER A 49 -0.98 7.52 8.08
CA SER A 49 -1.86 8.56 7.56
C SER A 49 -3.02 7.98 6.74
N LEU A 50 -4.05 8.79 6.46
CA LEU A 50 -5.24 8.36 5.71
C LEU A 50 -4.93 7.80 4.31
N ARG A 51 -3.81 8.19 3.71
CA ARG A 51 -3.39 7.71 2.38
C ARG A 51 -3.01 6.23 2.34
N ASN A 52 -2.87 5.62 3.52
CA ASN A 52 -2.57 4.19 3.69
C ASN A 52 -3.72 3.41 4.38
N LEU A 53 -4.89 4.04 4.58
CA LEU A 53 -6.01 3.43 5.29
C LEU A 53 -7.24 3.25 4.39
N CYS A 54 -7.93 2.13 4.54
CA CYS A 54 -9.21 1.86 3.90
C CYS A 54 -10.15 1.08 4.83
N LEU A 55 -11.44 1.10 4.55
CA LEU A 55 -12.44 0.42 5.38
C LEU A 55 -12.58 -1.05 4.96
N LEU A 56 -12.36 -1.96 5.91
CA LEU A 56 -12.49 -3.38 5.68
C LEU A 56 -13.02 -4.07 6.94
N ASP A 57 -13.72 -5.19 6.77
CA ASP A 57 -14.16 -5.97 7.91
C ASP A 57 -12.95 -6.54 8.69
N SER A 58 -13.13 -6.69 10.00
CA SER A 58 -12.03 -7.07 10.88
C SER A 58 -11.46 -8.47 10.60
N ARG A 59 -12.27 -9.38 10.07
CA ARG A 59 -11.85 -10.75 9.73
C ARG A 59 -10.94 -10.72 8.51
N THR A 60 -11.33 -9.99 7.45
CA THR A 60 -10.49 -9.86 6.26
C THR A 60 -9.22 -9.08 6.56
N ASN A 61 -9.31 -7.95 7.29
CA ASN A 61 -8.14 -7.13 7.63
C ASN A 61 -7.05 -7.91 8.38
N ARG A 62 -7.45 -8.81 9.30
CA ARG A 62 -6.49 -9.68 10.01
C ARG A 62 -5.97 -10.85 9.18
N SER A 63 -6.64 -11.21 8.09
CA SER A 63 -6.36 -12.47 7.38
C SER A 63 -5.04 -12.50 6.62
N TYR A 64 -4.59 -11.35 6.09
CA TYR A 64 -3.36 -11.22 5.30
C TYR A 64 -2.17 -10.61 6.08
N LYS A 65 -2.36 -10.21 7.35
CA LYS A 65 -1.27 -9.69 8.21
C LYS A 65 -0.38 -8.64 7.49
N ASN A 66 0.93 -8.86 7.50
CA ASN A 66 1.94 -8.02 6.86
C ASN A 66 2.22 -8.43 5.40
N ASP A 67 1.32 -9.14 4.72
CA ASP A 67 1.53 -9.47 3.32
C ASP A 67 1.57 -8.22 2.43
N SER A 68 2.21 -8.38 1.27
CA SER A 68 2.35 -7.36 0.26
C SER A 68 1.02 -6.91 -0.30
N PHE A 69 1.01 -5.73 -0.91
CA PHE A 69 -0.18 -5.20 -1.58
C PHE A 69 -0.73 -6.17 -2.63
N LYS A 70 0.14 -6.86 -3.39
CA LYS A 70 -0.23 -7.91 -4.34
C LYS A 70 -1.08 -9.02 -3.72
N GLU A 71 -0.62 -9.60 -2.62
CA GLU A 71 -1.31 -10.70 -1.95
C GLU A 71 -2.60 -10.20 -1.26
N LYS A 72 -2.56 -9.00 -0.66
CA LYS A 72 -3.75 -8.33 -0.13
C LYS A 72 -4.80 -8.12 -1.23
N ARG A 73 -4.40 -7.61 -2.39
CA ARG A 73 -5.28 -7.41 -3.56
C ARG A 73 -5.89 -8.72 -4.04
N LYS A 74 -5.08 -9.78 -4.16
CA LYS A 74 -5.56 -11.12 -4.53
C LYS A 74 -6.63 -11.61 -3.54
N LYS A 75 -6.41 -11.42 -2.24
CA LYS A 75 -7.37 -11.79 -1.21
C LYS A 75 -8.70 -11.04 -1.33
N ILE A 76 -8.63 -9.74 -1.58
CA ILE A 76 -9.82 -8.88 -1.78
C ILE A 76 -10.62 -9.34 -2.99
N ILE A 77 -9.95 -9.68 -4.10
CA ILE A 77 -10.60 -10.23 -5.31
C ILE A 77 -11.28 -11.57 -4.99
N GLU A 78 -10.58 -12.48 -4.29
CA GLU A 78 -11.13 -13.80 -3.95
C GLU A 78 -12.40 -13.72 -3.09
N ILE A 79 -12.46 -12.81 -2.12
CA ILE A 79 -13.65 -12.66 -1.27
C ILE A 79 -14.78 -11.92 -1.98
N GLU A 80 -14.46 -10.97 -2.86
CA GLU A 80 -15.46 -10.30 -3.70
C GLU A 80 -16.13 -11.31 -4.63
N ILE A 81 -15.36 -12.18 -5.28
CA ILE A 81 -15.88 -13.27 -6.14
C ILE A 81 -16.80 -14.20 -5.35
N LYS A 82 -16.55 -14.40 -4.05
CA LYS A 82 -17.40 -15.21 -3.16
C LYS A 82 -18.68 -14.50 -2.70
N GLY A 83 -18.89 -13.25 -3.11
CA GLY A 83 -20.06 -12.46 -2.76
C GLY A 83 -19.94 -11.68 -1.45
N THR A 84 -18.75 -11.60 -0.85
CA THR A 84 -18.54 -10.71 0.30
C THR A 84 -18.62 -9.25 -0.16
N PHE A 85 -19.46 -8.45 0.50
CA PHE A 85 -19.54 -7.03 0.22
C PHE A 85 -18.24 -6.32 0.59
N ILE A 86 -17.67 -5.59 -0.38
CA ILE A 86 -16.51 -4.72 -0.20
C ILE A 86 -16.94 -3.27 -0.45
N PRO A 87 -16.69 -2.34 0.49
CA PRO A 87 -16.99 -0.93 0.25
C PRO A 87 -16.33 -0.44 -1.04
N ILE A 88 -17.07 0.32 -1.85
CA ILE A 88 -16.61 0.73 -3.19
C ILE A 88 -15.26 1.46 -3.15
N CYS A 89 -15.03 2.32 -2.15
CA CYS A 89 -13.76 3.02 -2.00
C CYS A 89 -12.59 2.06 -1.71
N THR A 90 -12.83 1.01 -0.90
CA THR A 90 -11.83 -0.03 -0.63
C THR A 90 -11.53 -0.84 -1.88
N LYS A 91 -12.55 -1.22 -2.65
CA LYS A 91 -12.35 -1.88 -3.95
C LYS A 91 -11.50 -1.00 -4.87
N ASN A 92 -11.79 0.30 -4.94
CA ASN A 92 -11.06 1.23 -5.80
C ASN A 92 -9.58 1.37 -5.40
N VAL A 93 -9.25 1.31 -4.10
CA VAL A 93 -7.86 1.27 -3.62
C VAL A 93 -7.14 0.03 -4.17
N PHE A 94 -7.68 -1.17 -3.95
CA PHE A 94 -7.04 -2.42 -4.39
C PHE A 94 -7.05 -2.61 -5.92
N MET A 95 -7.95 -1.95 -6.63
CA MET A 95 -7.95 -1.93 -8.10
C MET A 95 -7.20 -0.74 -8.70
N LYS A 96 -6.63 0.13 -7.86
CA LYS A 96 -5.93 1.37 -8.26
C LYS A 96 -6.76 2.31 -9.15
N TYR A 97 -8.08 2.37 -8.93
CA TYR A 97 -8.97 3.23 -9.74
C TYR A 97 -8.82 4.73 -9.42
N TYR A 98 -8.15 5.07 -8.33
CA TYR A 98 -7.82 6.47 -8.01
C TYR A 98 -6.53 6.94 -8.69
N SER A 99 -5.66 6.02 -9.10
CA SER A 99 -4.35 6.35 -9.66
C SER A 99 -4.48 6.82 -11.10
N ALA A 100 -3.97 8.00 -11.41
CA ALA A 100 -4.00 8.54 -12.78
C ALA A 100 -3.10 7.73 -13.74
N ASN A 101 -1.97 7.24 -13.25
CA ASN A 101 -1.00 6.42 -13.99
C ASN A 101 -0.82 5.09 -13.29
N VAL A 102 -1.47 4.04 -13.82
CA VAL A 102 -1.35 2.69 -13.26
C VAL A 102 -0.01 2.07 -13.71
N LYS A 103 1.04 2.36 -12.93
CA LYS A 103 2.30 1.61 -12.93
C LYS A 103 2.36 0.69 -11.71
N ASP A 104 3.19 -0.34 -11.77
CA ASP A 104 3.46 -1.26 -10.66
C ASP A 104 2.20 -1.76 -9.96
N ILE A 105 1.28 -2.39 -10.71
CA ILE A 105 -0.05 -2.82 -10.22
C ILE A 105 0.01 -3.66 -8.92
N GLU A 106 1.15 -4.29 -8.67
CA GLU A 106 1.43 -5.17 -7.53
C GLU A 106 1.88 -4.41 -6.27
N VAL A 107 2.18 -3.11 -6.35
CA VAL A 107 2.76 -2.30 -5.27
C VAL A 107 1.87 -1.09 -4.95
N TRP A 108 1.67 -0.76 -3.67
CA TRP A 108 1.00 0.48 -3.26
C TRP A 108 2.04 1.61 -3.15
N ASN A 109 2.31 2.25 -4.29
CA ASN A 109 3.40 3.22 -4.42
C ASN A 109 2.97 4.64 -4.03
N GLU A 110 3.92 5.57 -4.01
CA GLU A 110 3.66 6.95 -3.59
C GLU A 110 2.64 7.66 -4.48
N ASN A 111 2.66 7.43 -5.80
CA ASN A 111 1.67 8.03 -6.70
C ASN A 111 0.24 7.55 -6.38
N ASP A 112 0.09 6.27 -6.03
CA ASP A 112 -1.20 5.71 -5.62
C ASP A 112 -1.69 6.34 -4.30
N ARG A 113 -0.79 6.46 -3.32
CA ARG A 113 -1.04 7.09 -2.01
C ARG A 113 -1.50 8.54 -2.19
N THR A 114 -0.75 9.33 -2.94
CA THR A 114 -1.07 10.74 -3.22
C THR A 114 -2.41 10.87 -3.94
N SER A 115 -2.63 10.10 -5.02
CA SER A 115 -3.88 10.16 -5.79
C SER A 115 -5.11 9.78 -4.94
N TYR A 116 -4.96 8.77 -4.09
CA TYR A 116 -6.03 8.36 -3.16
C TYR A 116 -6.33 9.45 -2.12
N PHE A 117 -5.30 10.05 -1.53
CA PHE A 117 -5.46 11.11 -0.54
C PHE A 117 -6.11 12.37 -1.15
N GLU A 118 -5.65 12.80 -2.32
CA GLU A 118 -6.26 13.92 -3.07
C GLU A 118 -7.75 13.66 -3.35
N LYS A 119 -8.10 12.41 -3.69
CA LYS A 119 -9.49 12.04 -3.90
C LYS A 119 -10.30 12.15 -2.60
N ILE A 120 -9.77 11.69 -1.47
CA ILE A 120 -10.40 11.87 -0.15
C ILE A 120 -10.63 13.35 0.13
N GLN A 121 -9.60 14.19 -0.01
CA GLN A 121 -9.69 15.64 0.22
C GLN A 121 -10.73 16.28 -0.68
N LYS A 122 -10.72 15.95 -1.99
CA LYS A 122 -11.69 16.48 -2.96
C LYS A 122 -13.14 16.17 -2.57
N ILE A 123 -13.41 14.97 -2.07
CA ILE A 123 -14.77 14.60 -1.63
C ILE A 123 -15.12 15.32 -0.33
N ILE A 124 -14.26 15.28 0.68
CA ILE A 124 -14.54 15.90 1.98
C ILE A 124 -14.76 17.42 1.84
N ASN A 125 -13.97 18.10 1.02
CA ASN A 125 -14.09 19.55 0.80
C ASN A 125 -15.44 19.98 0.21
N GLN A 126 -16.21 19.07 -0.40
CA GLN A 126 -17.57 19.37 -0.87
C GLN A 126 -18.58 19.51 0.27
N TYR A 127 -18.26 18.95 1.44
CA TYR A 127 -19.13 18.93 2.61
C TYR A 127 -18.63 19.82 3.74
N LEU A 128 -17.38 20.31 3.66
CA LEU A 128 -16.86 21.27 4.62
C LEU A 128 -17.40 22.67 4.32
N PRO A 129 -17.65 23.50 5.35
CA PRO A 129 -18.00 24.90 5.16
C PRO A 129 -16.92 25.60 4.33
N GLN A 130 -17.33 26.38 3.32
CA GLN A 130 -16.38 27.26 2.64
C GLN A 130 -16.00 28.36 3.61
N MET A 131 -14.72 28.42 3.99
CA MET A 131 -14.19 29.56 4.74
C MET A 131 -14.29 30.81 3.85
N THR A 132 -15.32 31.61 4.07
CA THR A 132 -15.29 33.02 3.67
C THR A 132 -14.38 33.71 4.67
N LEU A 133 -13.17 34.07 4.24
CA LEU A 133 -12.35 35.01 4.99
C LEU A 133 -13.14 36.33 5.02
N ALA A 134 -13.76 36.64 6.15
CA ALA A 134 -14.24 37.98 6.39
C ALA A 134 -13.00 38.87 6.46
N GLU A 135 -12.80 39.68 5.41
CA GLU A 135 -11.89 40.80 5.47
C GLU A 135 -12.46 41.74 6.55
N ASN A 136 -11.82 41.75 7.71
CA ASN A 136 -12.14 42.71 8.75
C ASN A 136 -11.65 44.07 8.27
N GLU A 137 -12.60 44.94 7.89
CA GLU A 137 -12.40 46.39 7.68
C GLU A 137 -11.90 47.10 8.94
#